data_AF-A0A2V8MS87-F1
#
_entry.id   AF-A0A2V8MS87-F1
#
_cell.length_a   1.000
_cell.length_b   1.000
_cell.length_c   1.000
_cell.angle_alpha   90.00
_cell.angle_beta   90.00
_cell.angle_gamma   90.00
#
_symmetry.space_group_name_H-M   'P 1'
#
loop_
_entity.id
_entity.type
_entity.pdbx_description
1 polymer ?
#
loop_
_entity_poly.entity_id
_entity_poly.type
_entity_poly.pdbx_seq_one_letter_code
_entity_poly.pdbx_strand_id
1 'polypeptide(L)' 'NGAIILLDDAGVPKVRWVFSEAWPSKYEGPDLCAKGNDVAIETLVITCESIERE' A
#
# COMPACT_ATOMS: atom_id res chain seq x y z
N ASN A 1 -6.40 5.13 -9.87
CA ASN A 1 -6.81 3.70 -9.90
C ASN A 1 -5.63 2.82 -9.56
N GLY A 2 -5.87 1.71 -8.87
CA GLY A 2 -4.84 0.73 -8.54
C GLY A 2 -5.45 -0.59 -8.08
N ALA A 3 -4.59 -1.57 -7.79
CA ALA A 3 -5.04 -2.86 -7.30
C ALA A 3 -4.08 -3.47 -6.27
N ILE A 4 -4.66 -4.21 -5.32
CA ILE A 4 -3.93 -5.07 -4.37
C ILE A 4 -4.16 -6.50 -4.84
N ILE A 5 -3.09 -7.25 -5.07
CA ILE A 5 -3.16 -8.61 -5.60
C ILE A 5 -2.50 -9.56 -4.61
N LEU A 6 -3.27 -10.53 -4.11
CA LEU A 6 -2.73 -11.64 -3.32
C LEU A 6 -2.14 -12.68 -4.28
N LEU A 7 -0.89 -13.06 -4.04
CA LEU A 7 -0.19 -14.11 -4.77
C LEU A 7 -0.07 -15.37 -3.90
N ASP A 8 -0.02 -16.54 -4.53
CA ASP A 8 0.42 -17.78 -3.86
C ASP A 8 1.96 -17.88 -3.77
N ASP A 9 2.45 -18.99 -3.23
CA ASP A 9 3.86 -19.28 -3.04
C ASP A 9 4.65 -19.41 -4.36
N ALA A 10 3.95 -19.72 -5.46
CA ALA A 10 4.51 -19.72 -6.81
C ALA A 10 4.43 -18.34 -7.50
N GLY A 11 3.91 -17.32 -6.81
CA GLY A 11 3.73 -15.96 -7.35
C GLY A 11 2.51 -15.81 -8.25
N VAL A 12 1.56 -16.75 -8.23
CA VAL A 12 0.37 -16.71 -9.09
C VAL A 12 -0.77 -15.95 -8.39
N PRO A 13 -1.43 -14.99 -9.07
CA PRO A 13 -2.57 -14.26 -8.51
C PRO A 13 -3.73 -15.17 -8.07
N LYS A 14 -4.27 -14.92 -6.88
CA LYS A 14 -5.45 -15.62 -6.32
C LYS A 14 -6.65 -14.73 -6.07
N VAL A 15 -6.41 -13.50 -5.61
CA VAL A 15 -7.47 -12.53 -5.28
C VAL A 15 -6.98 -11.15 -5.66
N ARG A 16 -7.88 -10.34 -6.21
CA ARG A 16 -7.56 -8.96 -6.57
C ARG A 16 -8.61 -8.02 -6.01
N TRP A 17 -8.15 -6.95 -5.36
CA TRP A 17 -8.96 -5.81 -5.00
C TRP A 17 -8.59 -4.64 -5.90
N VAL A 18 -9.56 -4.09 -6.62
CA VAL A 18 -9.38 -2.94 -7.50
C VAL A 18 -10.00 -1.72 -6.84
N PHE A 19 -9.25 -0.63 -6.77
CA PHE A 19 -9.72 0.66 -6.26
C PHE A 19 -9.70 1.73 -7.35
N SER A 20 -10.77 2.51 -7.41
CA SER A 20 -11.01 3.52 -8.45
C SER A 20 -11.04 4.93 -7.84
N GLU A 21 -10.71 5.93 -8.66
CA GLU A 21 -10.67 7.35 -8.27
C GLU A 21 -9.91 7.54 -6.96
N ALA A 22 -8.63 7.17 -6.97
CA ALA A 22 -7.80 7.12 -5.77
C ALA A 22 -6.65 8.10 -5.83
N TRP A 23 -6.37 8.75 -4.70
CA TRP A 23 -5.33 9.75 -4.56
C TRP A 23 -4.60 9.62 -3.20
N PRO A 24 -3.33 10.05 -3.12
CA PRO A 24 -2.63 10.15 -1.85
C PRO A 24 -3.22 11.28 -1.01
N SER A 25 -3.63 10.98 0.22
CA SER A 25 -4.23 11.95 1.15
C SER A 25 -3.32 12.30 2.33
N LYS A 26 -2.32 11.47 2.63
CA LYS A 26 -1.31 11.75 3.67
C LYS A 26 0.01 11.07 3.35
N TYR A 27 1.10 11.72 3.71
CA TYR A 27 2.46 11.17 3.68
C TYR A 27 3.14 11.41 5.03
N GLU A 28 3.78 10.38 5.56
CA GLU A 28 4.63 10.44 6.75
C GLU A 28 5.99 9.83 6.39
N GLY A 29 7.04 10.63 6.57
CA GLY A 29 8.41 10.17 6.39
C GLY A 29 8.90 9.31 7.56
N PRO A 30 10.09 8.71 7.44
CA PRO A 30 10.66 7.90 8.50
C PRO A 30 11.12 8.75 9.69
N ASP A 31 11.08 8.17 10.89
CA ASP A 31 11.69 8.78 12.06
C ASP A 31 13.21 8.73 11.98
N LEU A 32 13.84 9.90 12.02
CA LEU A 32 15.30 10.01 11.95
C LEU A 32 15.92 9.97 13.35
N CYS A 33 16.37 8.78 13.77
CA CYS A 33 17.04 8.57 15.05
C CYS A 33 18.50 8.11 14.86
N ALA A 34 19.46 8.96 15.24
CA ALA A 34 20.89 8.67 15.11
C ALA A 34 21.39 7.46 15.90
N LYS A 35 20.60 6.99 16.88
CA LYS A 35 20.89 5.78 17.69
C LYS A 35 19.99 4.59 17.33
N GLY A 36 19.04 4.77 16.41
CA GLY A 36 18.12 3.71 16.00
C GLY A 36 18.81 2.70 15.08
N ASN A 37 18.42 1.43 15.18
CA ASN A 37 18.85 0.36 14.29
C ASN A 37 17.70 -0.16 13.41
N ASP A 38 16.59 0.58 13.38
CA ASP A 38 15.38 0.22 12.67
C ASP A 38 15.47 0.61 11.19
N VAL A 39 14.64 -0.02 10.35
CA VAL A 39 14.53 0.33 8.94
C VAL A 39 13.72 1.61 8.81
N ALA A 40 14.19 2.55 7.98
CA ALA A 40 13.42 3.72 7.61
C ALA A 40 12.18 3.31 6.81
N ILE A 41 11.00 3.55 7.36
CA ILE A 41 9.72 3.24 6.73
C ILE A 41 8.97 4.54 6.46
N GLU A 42 8.50 4.69 5.23
CA GLU A 42 7.60 5.75 4.82
C GLU A 42 6.16 5.22 4.80
N THR A 43 5.21 6.05 5.20
CA THR A 43 3.78 5.72 5.17
C THR A 43 3.05 6.66 4.23
N LEU A 44 2.35 6.09 3.25
CA LEU A 44 1.46 6.82 2.33
C LEU A 44 0.03 6.32 2.51
N VAL A 45 -0.89 7.24 2.78
CA VAL A 45 -2.33 6.94 2.85
C VAL A 45 -2.96 7.24 1.50
N ILE A 46 -3.60 6.23 0.91
CA ILE A 46 -4.40 6.38 -0.30
C ILE A 46 -5.88 6.39 0.11
N THR A 47 -6.62 7.39 -0.37
CA THR A 47 -8.08 7.47 -0.26
C THR A 47 -8.68 7.18 -1.64
N CYS A 48 -9.80 6.48 -1.69
CA CYS A 48 -10.48 6.10 -2.93
C CYS A 48 -11.99 6.16 -2.77
N GLU A 49 -12.71 6.33 -3.87
CA GLU A 49 -14.18 6.37 -3.87
C GLU A 49 -14.82 4.98 -3.80
N SER A 50 -14.20 3.97 -4.42
CA SER A 50 -14.69 2.59 -4.39
C SER A 50 -13.57 1.56 -4.36
N ILE A 51 -13.90 0.39 -3.78
CA ILE A 51 -13.10 -0.83 -3.80
C ILE A 51 -14.01 -1.99 -4.19
N GLU A 52 -13.58 -2.78 -5.17
CA GLU A 52 -14.26 -3.99 -5.64
C GLU A 52 -13.31 -5.18 -5.60
N ARG A 53 -13.86 -6.38 -5.36
CA ARG A 53 -13.09 -7.64 -5.35
C ARG A 53 -13.38 -8.42 -6.62
N GLU A 54 -12.34 -8.69 -7.41
CA GLU A 54 -12.32 -9.58 -8.57
C GLU A 54 -11.90 -11.01 -8.17
#